data_AF-A0A1X4HTF4-F1
#
_entry.id   AF-A0A1X4HTF4-F1
#
_cell.length_a   1.000
_cell.length_b   1.000
_cell.length_c   1.000
_cell.angle_alpha   90.00
_cell.angle_beta   90.00
_cell.angle_gamma   90.00
#
_symmetry.space_group_name_H-M   'P 1'
#
loop_
_entity.id
_entity.type
_entity.pdbx_description
1 polymer ?
#
loop_
_entity_poly.entity_id
_entity_poly.type
_entity_poly.pdbx_seq_one_letter_code
_entity_poly.pdbx_strand_id
1 'polypeptide(L)' 'HLDAHPGLTPADVALSLVTRRATLERRAVVVATTTGDFRAGLAALADGLPSPAVTSGGRSAGRDRRAVLVFPGQGSQWA' A
#
# COMPACT_ATOMS: atom_id res chain seq x y z
N HIS A 1 16.98 2.21 5.50
CA HIS A 1 16.60 3.62 5.79
C HIS A 1 15.77 3.72 7.06
N LEU A 2 14.63 3.01 7.17
CA LEU A 2 13.77 3.03 8.36
C LEU A 2 14.48 2.58 9.64
N ASP A 3 15.43 1.65 9.55
CA ASP A 3 16.20 1.18 10.72
C ASP A 3 17.18 2.24 11.24
N ALA A 4 17.67 3.10 10.34
CA ALA A 4 18.52 4.23 10.69
C ALA A 4 17.72 5.44 11.22
N HIS A 5 16.39 5.45 11.08
CA HIS A 5 15.52 6.57 11.46
C HIS A 5 14.29 6.07 12.22
N PRO A 6 14.45 5.56 13.45
CA PRO A 6 13.38 4.87 14.18
C PRO A 6 12.20 5.77 14.57
N GLY A 7 12.38 7.10 14.55
CA GLY A 7 11.31 8.07 14.81
C GLY A 7 10.37 8.33 13.62
N LEU A 8 10.66 7.79 12.43
CA LEU A 8 9.76 7.96 11.28
C LEU A 8 8.53 7.06 11.44
N THR A 9 7.35 7.67 11.37
CA THR A 9 6.09 6.93 11.35
C THR A 9 5.77 6.44 9.94
N PRO A 10 5.06 5.31 9.78
CA PRO A 10 4.58 4.88 8.47
C PRO A 10 3.75 5.95 7.75
N ALA A 11 2.97 6.74 8.49
CA ALA A 11 2.12 7.80 7.94
C ALA A 11 2.94 8.93 7.30
N ASP A 12 4.00 9.41 7.96
CA ASP A 12 4.86 10.49 7.44
C ASP A 12 5.61 10.07 6.18
N VAL A 13 6.09 8.81 6.17
CA VAL A 13 6.76 8.22 5.02
C VAL A 13 5.78 8.07 3.85
N ALA A 14 4.58 7.52 4.11
CA ALA A 14 3.55 7.35 3.09
C ALA A 14 3.14 8.68 2.46
N LEU A 15 2.90 9.72 3.27
CA LEU A 15 2.56 11.06 2.78
C LEU A 15 3.66 11.59 1.84
N SER A 16 4.92 11.47 2.25
CA SER A 16 6.06 11.93 1.45
C SER A 16 6.20 11.17 0.14
N LEU A 17 6.00 9.84 0.15
CA LEU A 17 6.05 9.00 -1.05
C LEU A 17 4.94 9.34 -2.04
N VAL A 18 3.70 9.51 -1.57
CA VAL A 18 2.54 9.79 -2.43
C VAL A 18 2.60 11.19 -3.04
N THR A 19 3.08 12.19 -2.29
CA THR A 19 2.99 13.60 -2.70
C THR A 19 4.23 14.12 -3.41
N ARG A 20 5.41 13.53 -3.19
CA ARG A 20 6.70 14.09 -3.66
C ARG A 20 7.51 13.17 -4.56
N ARG A 21 7.03 11.96 -4.87
CA ARG A 21 7.73 11.03 -5.75
C ARG A 21 6.94 10.79 -7.03
N ALA A 22 7.68 10.58 -8.12
CA ALA A 22 7.10 10.18 -9.39
C ALA A 22 6.46 8.79 -9.28
N THR A 23 5.34 8.58 -9.95
CA THR A 23 4.63 7.30 -9.95
C THR A 23 5.08 6.44 -11.14
N LEU A 24 6.05 5.54 -10.90
CA LEU A 24 6.68 4.72 -11.94
C LEU A 24 5.82 3.53 -12.39
N GLU A 25 6.25 2.78 -13.40
CA GLU A 25 5.46 1.69 -14.01
C GLU A 25 5.17 0.51 -13.07
N ARG A 26 6.17 0.13 -12.26
CA ARG A 26 6.05 -0.93 -11.25
C ARG A 26 5.80 -0.29 -9.90
N ARG A 27 4.65 -0.58 -9.30
CA ARG A 27 4.19 0.06 -8.06
C ARG A 27 3.85 -1.00 -7.03
N ALA A 28 4.06 -0.63 -5.77
CA ALA A 28 3.61 -1.41 -4.63
C ALA A 28 3.12 -0.48 -3.54
N VAL A 29 2.15 -0.95 -2.76
CA VAL A 29 1.61 -0.28 -1.58
C VAL A 29 1.63 -1.28 -0.43
N VAL A 30 2.16 -0.86 0.71
CA VAL A 30 2.09 -1.61 1.97
C VAL A 30 1.09 -0.91 2.88
N VAL A 31 0.07 -1.63 3.32
CA VAL A 31 -0.91 -1.16 4.29
C VAL A 31 -0.47 -1.61 5.68
N ALA A 32 -0.09 -0.64 6.53
CA ALA A 32 0.40 -0.91 7.87
C ALA A 32 0.06 0.25 8.81
N THR A 33 -0.25 -0.07 10.07
CA THR A 33 -0.51 0.91 11.14
C THR A 33 0.69 1.04 12.07
N THR A 34 1.50 0.00 12.20
CA THR A 34 2.70 0.00 13.03
C THR A 34 3.98 -0.06 12.20
N THR A 35 5.10 0.39 12.78
CA THR A 35 6.41 0.29 12.14
C THR A 35 6.85 -1.17 11.98
N GLY A 36 6.40 -2.08 12.85
CA GLY A 36 6.66 -3.52 12.74
C GLY A 36 5.99 -4.12 11.51
N ASP A 37 4.69 -3.89 11.36
CA ASP A 37 3.90 -4.38 10.22
C ASP A 37 4.41 -3.77 8.90
N PHE A 38 4.80 -2.50 8.93
CA PHE A 38 5.36 -1.82 7.77
C PHE A 38 6.67 -2.48 7.31
N ARG A 39 7.58 -2.79 8.25
CA ARG A 39 8.83 -3.50 7.93
C ARG A 39 8.58 -4.92 7.41
N ALA A 40 7.66 -5.66 8.04
CA ALA A 40 7.31 -7.01 7.60
C ALA A 40 6.75 -7.01 6.17
N GLY A 41 5.87 -6.06 5.84
CA GLY A 41 5.34 -5.90 4.49
C GLY A 41 6.41 -5.51 3.47
N LEU A 42 7.35 -4.64 3.82
CA LEU A 42 8.48 -4.28 2.96
C LEU A 42 9.44 -5.46 2.72
N ALA A 43 9.69 -6.28 3.74
CA ALA A 43 10.51 -7.49 3.60
C ALA A 43 9.83 -8.49 2.66
N ALA A 44 8.55 -8.79 2.88
CA ALA A 44 7.79 -9.67 1.98
C ALA A 44 7.77 -9.16 0.53
N LEU A 45 7.61 -7.85 0.33
CA LEU A 45 7.68 -7.23 -1.00
C LEU A 45 9.07 -7.40 -1.64
N ALA A 46 10.15 -7.21 -0.87
CA ALA A 46 11.51 -7.35 -1.36
C ALA A 46 11.83 -8.80 -1.75
N ASP A 47 11.33 -9.77 -0.98
CA ASP A 47 11.52 -11.20 -1.20
C ASP A 47 10.55 -11.78 -2.25
N GLY A 48 9.61 -10.98 -2.76
CA GLY A 48 8.59 -11.43 -3.71
C GLY A 48 7.57 -12.39 -3.10
N LEU A 49 7.39 -12.35 -1.78
CA LEU A 49 6.49 -13.23 -1.04
C LEU A 49 5.06 -12.65 -0.97
N PRO A 50 4.02 -13.50 -1.02
CA PRO A 50 2.65 -13.07 -0.81
C PRO A 50 2.47 -12.47 0.58
N SER A 51 1.76 -11.35 0.68
CA SER A 51 1.38 -10.75 1.96
C SER A 51 0.02 -10.07 1.84
N PRO A 52 -0.89 -10.26 2.82
CA PRO A 52 -2.19 -9.59 2.84
C PRO A 52 -2.06 -8.06 2.98
N ALA A 53 -0.91 -7.58 3.45
CA ALA A 53 -0.63 -6.16 3.62
C ALA A 53 -0.07 -5.50 2.35
N VAL A 54 0.26 -6.27 1.30
CA VAL A 54 1.01 -5.77 0.13
C VAL A 54 0.18 -5.91 -1.14
N THR A 55 -0.03 -4.78 -1.81
CA THR A 55 -0.62 -4.73 -3.15
C THR A 55 0.44 -4.24 -4.13
N SER A 56 0.84 -5.10 -5.07
CA SER A 56 1.72 -4.74 -6.18
C SER A 56 0.98 -4.72 -7.50
N GLY A 57 1.38 -3.85 -8.42
CA GLY A 57 0.77 -3.78 -9.75
C GLY A 57 1.65 -3.06 -10.77
N GLY A 58 1.42 -3.39 -12.04
CA GLY A 58 2.03 -2.73 -13.19
C GLY A 58 0.97 -2.00 -14.02
N ARG A 59 1.33 -0.81 -14.52
CA ARG A 59 0.48 0.14 -15.27
C ARG A 59 -0.60 0.83 -14.42
N SER A 60 -0.52 2.16 -14.35
CA SER A 60 -1.71 2.97 -14.12
C SER A 60 -2.67 2.68 -15.27
N ALA A 61 -3.97 2.41 -15.04
CA ALA A 61 -4.83 2.66 -16.19
C ALA A 61 -4.74 4.14 -16.52
N GLY A 62 -4.95 4.42 -17.79
CA GLY A 62 -5.10 5.78 -18.28
C GLY A 62 -6.13 6.57 -17.49
N ARG A 63 -6.10 7.87 -17.73
CA ARG A 63 -6.94 8.90 -17.08
C ARG A 63 -8.44 8.62 -17.17
N ASP A 64 -8.88 7.78 -18.11
CA ASP A 64 -10.28 7.54 -18.44
C ASP A 64 -10.90 6.35 -17.69
N ARG A 65 -10.59 6.18 -16.40
CA ARG A 65 -11.31 5.21 -15.56
C ARG A 65 -12.59 5.83 -15.01
N ARG A 66 -13.73 5.20 -15.29
CA ARG A 66 -15.00 5.46 -14.59
C ARG A 66 -15.14 4.45 -13.47
N ALA A 67 -15.40 4.93 -12.25
CA ALA A 67 -15.69 4.07 -11.12
C ALA A 67 -17.15 3.60 -11.18
N VAL A 68 -17.38 2.34 -10.82
CA VAL A 68 -18.70 1.78 -10.55
C VAL A 68 -18.72 1.40 -9.07
N LEU A 69 -19.77 1.83 -8.37
CA LEU A 69 -19.99 1.45 -6.97
C LEU A 69 -20.88 0.21 -6.93
N VAL A 70 -20.46 -0.80 -6.17
CA VAL A 70 -21.23 -2.02 -5.93
C VAL A 70 -21.79 -1.96 -4.52
N PHE A 71 -23.10 -2.10 -4.39
CA PHE A 71 -23.80 -2.06 -3.10
C PHE A 71 -24.18 -3.49 -2.70
N PRO A 72 -23.54 -4.06 -1.65
CA PRO A 72 -23.86 -5.41 -1.23
C PRO A 72 -25.23 -5.45 -0.55
N GLY A 73 -25.94 -6.57 -0.71
CA GLY A 73 -27.19 -6.83 0.00
C GLY A 73 -26.97 -7.18 1.47
N GLN A 74 -28.07 -7.49 2.15
CA GLN A 74 -28.06 -8.01 3.52
C GLN A 74 -27.29 -9.35 3.58
N GLY A 75 -26.48 -9.54 4.63
CA GLY A 75 -25.71 -10.77 4.88
C GLY A 75 -24.23 -10.67 4.55
N SER A 76 -23.76 -9.51 4.08
CA SER A 76 -22.33 -9.21 3.83
C SER A 76 -21.62 -8.61 5.05
N GLN A 77 -22.37 -8.26 6.10
CA GLN A 77 -21.83 -7.74 7.34
C GLN A 77 -21.24 -8.86 8.21
N TRP A 78 -20.15 -8.54 8.90
CA TRP A 78 -19.55 -9.39 9.93
C TRP A 78 -20.13 -9.00 11.30
N ALA A 79 -20.22 -9.97 12.22
CA ALA A 79 -20.61 -9.74 13.61
C ALA A 79 -19.38 -9.49 14.49
#